data_AF-A0A3B9MAM3-F1
#
_entry.id   AF-A0A3B9MAM3-F1
#
_cell.length_a   1.000
_cell.length_b   1.000
_cell.length_c   1.000
_cell.angle_alpha   90.00
_cell.angle_beta   90.00
_cell.angle_gamma   90.00
#
_symmetry.space_group_name_H-M   'P 1'
#
loop_
_entity.id
_entity.type
_entity.pdbx_description
1 polymer ?
#
loop_
_entity_poly.entity_id
_entity_poly.type
_entity_poly.pdbx_seq_one_letter_code
_entity_poly.pdbx_strand_id
1 'polypeptide(L)' 'VPYWEPAKWVAKLRTATLSARPIILKTDLGSGHSGPSGRYESWREEAFVSAFVVAQLQAAG' A
#
# COMPACT_ATOMS: atom_id res chain seq x y z
N VAL A 1 -4.69 -10.88 -11.25
CA VAL A 1 -4.64 -9.42 -11.46
C VAL A 1 -3.21 -9.03 -11.77
N PRO A 2 -2.93 -8.33 -12.87
CA PRO A 2 -1.57 -7.98 -13.24
C PRO A 2 -0.98 -6.86 -12.37
N TYR A 3 0.28 -7.00 -11.95
CA TYR A 3 0.94 -6.01 -11.08
C TYR A 3 1.19 -4.65 -11.77
N TRP A 4 1.21 -4.59 -13.10
CA TRP A 4 1.56 -3.37 -13.83
C TRP A 4 0.43 -2.34 -13.89
N GLU A 5 -0.83 -2.75 -13.78
CA GLU A 5 -1.97 -1.83 -13.73
C GLU A 5 -1.93 -0.92 -12.49
N PRO A 6 -1.80 -1.44 -11.25
CA PRO A 6 -1.66 -0.60 -10.07
C PRO A 6 -0.36 0.23 -10.09
N ALA A 7 0.72 -0.26 -10.71
CA ALA A 7 1.94 0.52 -10.91
C ALA A 7 1.72 1.77 -11.79
N LYS A 8 1.07 1.60 -12.95
CA LYS A 8 0.71 2.72 -13.84
C LYS A 8 -0.24 3.70 -13.15
N TRP A 9 -1.21 3.18 -12.40
CA TRP A 9 -2.17 4.00 -11.69
C TRP A 9 -1.53 4.86 -10.59
N VAL A 10 -0.69 4.26 -9.74
CA VAL A 10 0.02 5.00 -8.69
C VAL A 10 0.98 6.04 -9.27
N ALA A 11 1.65 5.73 -10.38
CA ALA A 11 2.47 6.73 -11.09
C ALA A 11 1.63 7.94 -11.54
N LYS A 12 0.46 7.69 -12.16
CA LYS A 12 -0.46 8.76 -12.57
C LYS A 12 -0.96 9.57 -11.37
N LEU A 13 -1.36 8.92 -10.28
CA LEU A 13 -1.83 9.60 -9.07
C LEU A 13 -0.77 10.53 -8.47
N ARG A 14 0.49 10.08 -8.42
CA ARG A 14 1.61 10.92 -7.94
C ARG A 14 1.85 12.15 -8.80
N THR A 15 1.61 12.07 -10.11
CA THR A 15 1.74 13.24 -11.00
C THR A 15 0.53 14.17 -10.94
N ALA A 16 -0.64 13.68 -10.55
CA ALA A 16 -1.90 14.44 -10.60
C ALA A 16 -2.37 14.94 -9.22
N THR A 17 -1.75 14.49 -8.13
CA THR A 17 -2.16 14.87 -6.78
C THR A 17 -1.88 16.34 -6.50
N LEU A 18 -2.83 17.02 -5.84
CA LEU A 18 -2.65 18.33 -5.22
C LEU A 18 -2.33 18.23 -3.71
N SER A 19 -2.43 17.02 -3.15
CA SER A 19 -2.15 16.76 -1.75
C SER A 19 -0.66 16.54 -1.54
N ALA A 20 -0.13 17.06 -0.42
CA ALA A 20 1.21 16.74 0.07
C ALA A 20 1.31 15.35 0.72
N ARG A 21 0.19 14.63 0.87
CA ARG A 21 0.20 13.29 1.48
C ARG A 21 0.84 12.25 0.55
N PRO A 22 1.62 11.30 1.09
CA PRO A 22 2.29 10.28 0.31
C PRO A 22 1.29 9.32 -0.36
N ILE A 23 1.55 8.99 -1.62
CA ILE A 23 0.86 7.94 -2.37
C ILE A 23 1.83 6.77 -2.54
N ILE A 24 1.53 5.63 -1.93
CA ILE A 24 2.40 4.45 -1.90
C ILE A 24 1.82 3.27 -2.68
N LEU A 25 2.71 2.48 -3.27
CA LEU A 25 2.41 1.16 -3.82
C LEU A 25 3.30 0.16 -3.10
N LYS A 26 2.70 -0.72 -2.30
CA LYS A 26 3.39 -1.87 -1.72
C LYS A 26 3.06 -3.10 -2.58
N THR A 27 4.07 -3.68 -3.20
CA THR A 27 3.92 -4.89 -4.01
C THR A 27 4.59 -6.05 -3.29
N ASP A 28 3.83 -7.11 -3.04
CA ASP A 28 4.36 -8.39 -2.59
C ASP A 28 4.63 -9.26 -3.83
N LEU A 29 5.89 -9.61 -4.05
CA LEU A 29 6.34 -10.47 -5.15
C LEU A 29 6.45 -11.94 -4.74
N GLY A 30 6.29 -12.26 -3.45
CA GLY A 30 6.31 -13.63 -2.92
C GLY A 30 4.93 -14.28 -2.83
N SER A 31 3.86 -13.48 -2.92
CA SER A 31 2.47 -13.93 -2.74
C SER A 31 1.65 -13.91 -4.03
N GLY A 32 0.61 -14.76 -4.07
CA GLY A 32 -0.37 -14.80 -5.15
C GLY A 32 -1.51 -13.80 -4.97
N HIS A 33 -2.62 -14.02 -5.71
CA HIS A 33 -3.75 -13.09 -5.71
C HIS A 33 -4.38 -12.85 -4.32
N SER A 34 -4.37 -13.88 -3.46
CA SER A 34 -4.96 -13.84 -2.13
C SER A 34 -4.01 -13.33 -1.05
N GLY A 35 -2.85 -12.78 -1.42
CA GLY A 35 -1.83 -12.38 -0.46
C GLY A 35 -1.10 -13.58 0.16
N PRO A 36 -0.37 -13.36 1.27
CA PRO A 36 0.44 -14.40 1.89
C PRO A 36 -0.45 -15.47 2.55
N SER A 37 -0.06 -16.73 2.41
CA SER A 37 -0.78 -17.88 2.98
C SER A 37 -0.42 -18.19 4.44
N GLY A 38 0.65 -17.58 4.96
CA GLY A 38 1.12 -17.80 6.32
C GLY A 38 0.41 -16.91 7.35
N ARG A 39 0.08 -17.50 8.50
CA ARG A 39 -0.68 -16.84 9.58
C ARG A 39 -0.03 -15.55 10.06
N TYR A 40 1.29 -15.56 10.24
CA TYR A 40 2.02 -14.42 10.79
C TYR A 40 2.27 -13.35 9.73
N GLU A 41 2.37 -13.75 8.47
CA GLU A 41 2.50 -12.88 7.31
C GLU A 41 1.21 -12.08 7.12
N SER A 42 0.03 -12.71 7.24
CA SER A 42 -1.25 -11.99 7.22
C SER A 42 -1.33 -10.93 8.33
N TRP A 43 -0.87 -11.24 9.55
CA TRP A 43 -0.83 -10.26 10.65
C TRP A 43 0.18 -9.13 10.39
N ARG A 44 1.31 -9.43 9.74
CA ARG A 44 2.31 -8.42 9.37
C ARG A 44 1.75 -7.46 8.31
N GLU A 45 0.99 -7.97 7.33
CA GLU A 45 0.31 -7.14 6.35
C GLU A 45 -0.72 -6.21 7.01
N GLU A 46 -1.55 -6.74 7.90
CA GLU A 46 -2.55 -5.95 8.64
C GLU A 46 -1.90 -4.87 9.52
N ALA A 47 -0.81 -5.23 10.21
CA ALA A 47 -0.04 -4.31 11.03
C ALA A 47 0.57 -3.17 10.18
N PHE A 48 1.06 -3.47 8.98
CA PHE A 48 1.57 -2.45 8.06
C PHE A 48 0.48 -1.45 7.65
N VAL A 49 -0.70 -1.94 7.26
CA VAL A 49 -1.83 -1.09 6.85
C VAL A 49 -2.30 -0.21 8.01
N SER A 50 -2.46 -0.80 9.19
CA SER A 50 -2.84 -0.09 10.42
C SER A 50 -1.84 1.00 10.78
N ALA A 51 -0.54 0.67 10.79
CA ALA A 51 0.53 1.62 11.08
C ALA A 51 0.57 2.78 10.06
N PHE A 52 0.39 2.48 8.78
CA PHE A 52 0.33 3.51 7.74
C PHE A 52 -0.84 4.48 7.97
N VAL A 53 -2.04 3.97 8.26
CA VAL A 53 -3.22 4.81 8.53
C VAL A 53 -2.99 5.70 9.75
N VAL A 54 -2.52 5.13 10.87
CA VAL A 54 -2.23 5.90 12.09
C VAL A 54 -1.18 6.97 11.83
N ALA A 55 -0.09 6.65 11.13
CA ALA A 55 0.95 7.61 10.79
C ALA A 55 0.41 8.77 9.94
N GLN A 56 -0.47 8.50 8.96
CA GLN A 56 -1.08 9.54 8.12
C GLN A 56 -2.11 10.40 8.87
N LEU A 57 -2.78 9.86 9.88
CA LEU A 57 -3.68 10.62 10.75
C LEU A 57 -2.92 11.52 11.71
N GLN A 58 -1.80 11.04 12.27
CA GLN A 58 -0.96 11.82 13.17
C GLN A 58 -0.19 12.92 12.45
N ALA A 59 0.27 12.68 11.22
CA ALA A 59 0.96 13.70 10.41
C ALA A 59 0.07 14.88 9.97
N ALA A 60 -1.24 14.83 10.26
CA ALA A 60 -2.21 15.87 9.90
C ALA A 60 -2.54 16.84 11.06
N GLY A 61 -1.88 16.69 12.23
CA GLY A 61 -1.91 17.65 13.33
C GLY A 61 -0.65 18.50 13.37
#